data_AF-A0A9D8MRV4-F1
#
_entry.id   AF-A0A9D8MRV4-F1
#
_cell.length_a   1.000
_cell.length_b   1.000
_cell.length_c   1.000
_cell.angle_alpha   90.00
_cell.angle_beta   90.00
_cell.angle_gamma   90.00
#
_symmetry.space_group_name_H-M   'P 1'
#
loop_
_entity.id
_entity.type
_entity.pdbx_description
1 polymer ?
#
loop_
_entity_poly.entity_id
_entity_poly.type
_entity_poly.pdbx_seq_one_letter_code
_entity_poly.pdbx_strand_id
1 'polypeptide(L)'
;MRHTRSCVDVNLATGRSGCQLDLGKIRAIIIVPHGQILQLWDNNILTNKQLVRARVHTNEPFRIFPINGIVDYAKSGGEPQVSAVGYDGNGVTGISARTDTFTLSKYSEHIAASLTKNMNKRFDVYYVDENNVMYGIQKDGQLYGFPMLTIYTNATPHPTSSAQATMTISCCLENAREAIECFDYHELKGEILDELEGLVPVDLVETATTGKYKVVETIGGYDRTAEFGAVTAQSLAGLFNGITAASYENGLLTLTAEQGVTPSIKAASVLFAAGITHIEYNTTVPKAS
;
A
#
# COMPACT_ATOMS: atom_id res chain seq x y z
N MET A 1 -23.95 -1.55 -12.00
CA MET A 1 -24.95 -1.85 -10.96
C MET A 1 -24.25 -1.78 -9.62
N ARG A 2 -24.84 -1.10 -8.63
CA ARG A 2 -24.28 -1.03 -7.27
C ARG A 2 -24.30 -2.43 -6.64
N HIS A 3 -23.25 -2.79 -5.93
CA HIS A 3 -23.21 -4.04 -5.19
C HIS A 3 -24.24 -4.02 -4.04
N THR A 4 -25.13 -5.01 -4.00
CA THR A 4 -26.17 -5.12 -2.97
C THR A 4 -25.83 -6.21 -1.97
N ARG A 5 -25.75 -5.84 -0.68
CA ARG A 5 -25.45 -6.76 0.41
C ARG A 5 -26.68 -7.57 0.85
N SER A 6 -26.46 -8.75 1.42
CA SER A 6 -27.46 -9.56 2.11
C SER A 6 -27.13 -9.65 3.60
N CYS A 7 -28.05 -9.24 4.47
CA CYS A 7 -27.87 -9.28 5.93
C CYS A 7 -27.69 -10.71 6.44
N VAL A 8 -26.76 -10.93 7.38
CA VAL A 8 -26.47 -12.26 7.95
C VAL A 8 -27.26 -12.54 9.23
N ASP A 9 -27.73 -11.51 9.96
CA ASP A 9 -28.58 -11.65 11.14
C ASP A 9 -29.64 -10.54 11.25
N VAL A 10 -30.85 -10.91 11.73
CA VAL A 10 -31.99 -10.00 11.90
C VAL A 10 -32.37 -9.95 13.37
N ASN A 11 -32.08 -8.84 14.05
CA ASN A 11 -32.57 -8.60 15.41
C ASN A 11 -33.47 -7.37 15.49
N LEU A 12 -34.38 -7.44 16.47
CA LEU A 12 -35.57 -6.64 16.76
C LEU A 12 -35.60 -5.22 16.14
N ALA A 13 -36.62 -4.96 15.32
CA ALA A 13 -36.80 -3.70 14.62
C ALA A 13 -37.39 -2.60 15.53
N THR A 14 -36.54 -1.72 16.06
CA THR A 14 -36.93 -0.48 16.76
C THR A 14 -36.32 0.78 16.14
N GLY A 15 -36.13 0.80 14.81
CA GLY A 15 -35.79 2.03 14.05
C GLY A 15 -34.29 2.26 13.78
N ARG A 16 -33.56 1.24 13.33
CA ARG A 16 -32.21 1.34 12.72
C ARG A 16 -32.16 0.42 11.49
N SER A 17 -31.25 0.67 10.54
CA SER A 17 -31.07 -0.22 9.37
C SER A 17 -30.88 -1.67 9.84
N GLY A 18 -31.58 -2.63 9.23
CA GLY A 18 -31.65 -4.02 9.68
C GLY A 18 -30.32 -4.80 9.69
N CYS A 19 -29.23 -4.22 9.16
CA CYS A 19 -27.88 -4.74 9.29
C CYS A 19 -26.94 -3.56 9.55
N GLN A 20 -26.63 -3.31 10.82
CA GLN A 20 -25.63 -2.30 11.15
C GLN A 20 -24.26 -2.82 10.69
N LEU A 21 -23.46 -1.95 10.09
CA LEU A 21 -22.07 -2.28 9.82
C LEU A 21 -21.32 -2.23 11.15
N ASP A 22 -20.67 -3.33 11.51
CA ASP A 22 -19.72 -3.35 12.62
C ASP A 22 -18.39 -2.79 12.12
N LEU A 23 -18.10 -1.54 12.48
CA LEU A 23 -16.88 -0.85 12.08
C LEU A 23 -15.71 -1.37 12.92
N GLY A 24 -14.91 -2.25 12.34
CA GLY A 24 -13.70 -2.76 12.97
C GLY A 24 -12.61 -1.69 13.03
N LYS A 25 -11.53 -1.98 13.77
CA LYS A 25 -10.32 -1.14 13.72
C LYS A 25 -9.68 -1.21 12.33
N ILE A 26 -9.29 -0.06 11.77
CA ILE A 26 -8.55 -0.01 10.51
C ILE A 26 -7.16 -0.63 10.72
N ARG A 27 -6.79 -1.63 9.90
CA ARG A 27 -5.53 -2.38 9.99
C ARG A 27 -4.59 -2.15 8.83
N ALA A 28 -5.13 -1.78 7.67
CA ALA A 28 -4.33 -1.50 6.49
C ALA A 28 -4.94 -0.37 5.65
N ILE A 29 -4.08 0.29 4.87
CA ILE A 29 -4.48 1.22 3.82
C ILE A 29 -3.94 0.73 2.48
N ILE A 30 -4.71 0.93 1.42
CA ILE A 30 -4.31 0.61 0.04
C ILE A 30 -4.24 1.91 -0.74
N ILE A 31 -3.04 2.30 -1.14
CA ILE A 31 -2.81 3.50 -1.95
C ILE A 31 -2.83 3.09 -3.43
N VAL A 32 -3.56 3.83 -4.26
CA VAL A 32 -3.63 3.64 -5.71
C VAL A 32 -3.39 4.96 -6.44
N PRO A 33 -2.90 4.93 -7.69
CA PRO A 33 -2.88 6.12 -8.54
C PRO A 33 -4.25 6.80 -8.61
N HIS A 34 -4.26 8.14 -8.60
CA HIS A 34 -5.49 8.93 -8.58
C HIS A 34 -6.42 8.59 -9.76
N GLY A 35 -7.69 8.35 -9.46
CA GLY A 35 -8.73 7.97 -10.42
C GLY A 35 -8.78 6.47 -10.75
N GLN A 36 -7.92 5.64 -10.15
CA GLN A 36 -7.90 4.21 -10.41
C GLN A 36 -8.92 3.45 -9.55
N ILE A 37 -9.78 2.69 -10.21
CA ILE A 37 -10.74 1.81 -9.54
C ILE A 37 -10.04 0.50 -9.16
N LEU A 38 -10.21 0.10 -7.90
CA LEU A 38 -9.72 -1.19 -7.42
C LEU A 38 -10.85 -2.23 -7.45
N GLN A 39 -10.99 -2.94 -8.56
CA GLN A 39 -11.95 -4.05 -8.67
C GLN A 39 -11.39 -5.32 -8.01
N LEU A 40 -11.57 -5.46 -6.68
CA LEU A 40 -11.22 -6.70 -5.95
C LEU A 40 -12.31 -7.77 -6.01
N TRP A 41 -13.42 -7.52 -6.69
CA TRP A 41 -14.64 -8.32 -6.62
C TRP A 41 -15.08 -8.92 -7.96
N ASP A 42 -14.34 -8.69 -9.04
CA ASP A 42 -14.87 -8.89 -10.40
C ASP A 42 -14.29 -10.07 -11.18
N ASN A 43 -13.78 -11.13 -10.53
CA ASN A 43 -13.41 -12.36 -11.26
C ASN A 43 -13.62 -13.63 -10.43
N ASN A 44 -14.58 -14.46 -10.86
CA ASN A 44 -14.95 -15.77 -10.31
C ASN A 44 -13.83 -16.84 -10.33
N ILE A 45 -12.58 -16.48 -10.66
CA ILE A 45 -11.45 -17.41 -10.82
C ILE A 45 -10.46 -17.29 -9.65
N LEU A 46 -10.31 -16.09 -9.07
CA LEU A 46 -9.34 -15.83 -8.01
C LEU A 46 -10.05 -15.32 -6.76
N THR A 47 -9.58 -15.78 -5.60
CA THR A 47 -10.01 -15.22 -4.32
C THR A 47 -9.51 -13.77 -4.17
N ASN A 48 -10.20 -12.93 -3.38
CA ASN A 48 -9.78 -11.55 -3.12
C ASN A 48 -8.31 -11.49 -2.66
N LYS A 49 -7.90 -12.47 -1.85
CA LYS A 49 -6.53 -12.70 -1.39
C LYS A 49 -5.52 -12.79 -2.56
N GLN A 50 -5.81 -13.64 -3.55
CA GLN A 50 -4.96 -13.80 -4.73
C GLN A 50 -4.94 -12.56 -5.63
N LEU A 51 -6.08 -11.86 -5.75
CA LEU A 51 -6.17 -10.62 -6.52
C LEU A 51 -5.32 -9.51 -5.89
N VAL A 52 -5.44 -9.31 -4.58
CA VAL A 52 -4.63 -8.34 -3.83
C VAL A 52 -3.16 -8.63 -4.04
N ARG A 53 -2.72 -9.87 -3.75
CA ARG A 53 -1.32 -10.27 -3.91
C ARG A 53 -0.81 -10.01 -5.33
N ALA A 54 -1.54 -10.43 -6.36
CA ALA A 54 -1.15 -10.21 -7.74
C ALA A 54 -1.04 -8.70 -8.09
N ARG A 55 -1.96 -7.87 -7.57
CA ARG A 55 -1.97 -6.42 -7.81
C ARG A 55 -0.80 -5.69 -7.16
N VAL A 56 -0.30 -6.16 -6.01
CA VAL A 56 0.92 -5.61 -5.38
C VAL A 56 2.13 -5.79 -6.30
N HIS A 57 2.24 -6.96 -6.95
CA HIS A 57 3.37 -7.30 -7.83
C HIS A 57 3.19 -6.87 -9.29
N THR A 58 2.04 -6.31 -9.66
CA THR A 58 1.78 -5.85 -11.03
C THR A 58 2.62 -4.61 -11.34
N ASN A 59 2.95 -4.37 -12.61
CA ASN A 59 3.65 -3.15 -13.02
C ASN A 59 2.71 -1.94 -12.98
N GLU A 60 3.27 -0.74 -12.84
CA GLU A 60 2.51 0.51 -13.01
C GLU A 60 1.90 0.59 -14.43
N PRO A 61 0.72 1.20 -14.60
CA PRO A 61 -0.04 1.98 -13.62
C PRO A 61 -0.94 1.13 -12.70
N PHE A 62 -1.17 -0.15 -12.99
CA PHE A 62 -2.22 -0.93 -12.32
C PHE A 62 -1.86 -1.49 -10.93
N ARG A 63 -0.66 -1.14 -10.45
CA ARG A 63 -0.11 -1.56 -9.16
C ARG A 63 -0.84 -0.90 -7.99
N ILE A 64 -1.00 -1.65 -6.90
CA ILE A 64 -1.42 -1.10 -5.61
C ILE A 64 -0.24 -1.03 -4.64
N PHE A 65 -0.30 -0.06 -3.73
CA PHE A 65 0.73 0.17 -2.71
C PHE A 65 0.10 0.02 -1.33
N PRO A 66 0.02 -1.21 -0.80
CA PRO A 66 -0.57 -1.44 0.50
C PRO A 66 0.41 -1.09 1.63
N ILE A 67 -0.15 -0.62 2.74
CA ILE A 67 0.56 -0.44 4.00
C ILE A 67 -0.26 -1.13 5.09
N ASN A 68 0.32 -2.16 5.70
CA ASN A 68 -0.23 -2.92 6.81
C ASN A 68 0.48 -2.58 8.13
N GLY A 69 -0.03 -3.09 9.26
CA GLY A 69 0.55 -2.91 10.58
C GLY A 69 0.04 -1.68 11.31
N ILE A 70 -1.15 -1.19 10.94
CA ILE A 70 -1.82 -0.06 11.59
C ILE A 70 -2.40 -0.52 12.93
N VAL A 71 -2.10 0.26 13.97
CA VAL A 71 -2.54 0.03 15.35
C VAL A 71 -3.73 0.93 15.67
N ASP A 72 -3.63 2.21 15.32
CA ASP A 72 -4.62 3.22 15.66
C ASP A 72 -4.96 4.12 14.47
N TYR A 73 -6.20 4.58 14.48
CA TYR A 73 -6.75 5.54 13.53
C TYR A 73 -7.30 6.75 14.31
N ALA A 74 -6.98 7.95 13.85
CA ALA A 74 -7.48 9.20 14.39
C ALA A 74 -7.93 10.13 13.26
N LYS A 75 -9.15 10.66 13.37
CA LYS A 75 -9.69 11.69 12.48
C LYS A 75 -9.45 13.07 13.07
N SER A 76 -8.95 13.99 12.26
CA SER A 76 -8.86 15.42 12.57
C SER A 76 -9.60 16.26 11.53
N GLY A 77 -10.41 17.23 11.98
CA GLY A 77 -11.20 18.10 11.11
C GLY A 77 -12.34 17.39 10.37
N GLY A 78 -12.85 17.97 9.28
CA GLY A 78 -14.06 17.49 8.58
C GLY A 78 -15.36 17.82 9.30
N GLU A 79 -15.37 18.92 10.07
CA GLU A 79 -16.53 19.39 10.83
C GLU A 79 -17.16 20.61 10.14
N PRO A 80 -18.49 20.77 10.18
CA PRO A 80 -19.15 21.97 9.68
C PRO A 80 -18.69 23.21 10.44
N GLN A 81 -18.23 24.22 9.71
CA GLN A 81 -17.94 25.54 10.25
C GLN A 81 -19.23 26.35 10.24
N VAL A 82 -19.56 26.97 11.38
CA VAL A 82 -20.75 27.80 11.52
C VAL A 82 -20.36 29.20 11.92
N SER A 83 -21.01 30.21 11.34
CA SER A 83 -20.85 31.61 11.74
C SER A 83 -22.18 32.35 11.70
N ALA A 84 -22.29 33.43 12.47
CA ALA A 84 -23.47 34.30 12.46
C ALA A 84 -23.57 35.05 11.12
N VAL A 85 -24.77 35.08 10.53
CA VAL A 85 -25.07 35.86 9.33
C VAL A 85 -25.92 37.07 9.74
N GLY A 86 -25.26 38.18 10.09
CA GLY A 86 -25.95 39.39 10.54
C GLY A 86 -26.66 39.21 11.90
N TYR A 87 -27.96 39.49 11.95
CA TYR A 87 -28.80 39.32 13.16
C TYR A 87 -29.49 37.95 13.23
N ASP A 88 -29.32 37.10 12.22
CA ASP A 88 -29.89 35.76 12.19
C ASP A 88 -29.00 34.74 12.92
N GLY A 89 -29.54 33.54 13.14
CA GLY A 89 -28.82 32.43 13.74
C GLY A 89 -27.57 31.99 12.96
N ASN A 90 -26.74 31.15 13.58
CA ASN A 90 -25.54 30.62 12.94
C ASN A 90 -25.89 29.75 11.71
N GLY A 91 -25.32 30.10 10.56
CA GLY A 91 -25.39 29.30 9.34
C GLY A 91 -24.11 28.52 9.09
N VAL A 92 -24.20 27.38 8.38
CA VAL A 92 -23.01 26.61 7.94
C VAL A 92 -22.32 27.35 6.80
N THR A 93 -21.05 27.71 6.99
CA THR A 93 -20.23 28.44 6.00
C THR A 93 -19.27 27.55 5.21
N GLY A 94 -18.99 26.35 5.70
CA GLY A 94 -18.12 25.39 5.05
C GLY A 94 -17.92 24.13 5.88
N ILE A 95 -17.06 23.24 5.39
CA ILE A 95 -16.57 22.08 6.14
C ILE A 95 -15.06 22.22 6.25
N SER A 96 -14.51 22.04 7.45
CA SER A 96 -13.07 22.11 7.66
C SER A 96 -12.34 20.98 6.93
N ALA A 97 -11.09 21.22 6.56
CA ALA A 97 -10.25 20.18 5.96
C ALA A 97 -10.18 18.95 6.88
N ARG A 98 -10.21 17.75 6.30
CA ARG A 98 -10.12 16.49 7.04
C ARG A 98 -8.77 15.83 6.79
N THR A 99 -8.10 15.48 7.87
CA THR A 99 -6.88 14.66 7.86
C THR A 99 -7.15 13.40 8.67
N ASP A 100 -6.93 12.26 8.04
CA ASP A 100 -7.03 10.94 8.64
C ASP A 100 -5.59 10.47 8.97
N THR A 101 -5.30 10.25 10.25
CA THR A 101 -3.97 9.86 10.73
C THR A 101 -3.97 8.41 11.21
N PHE A 102 -3.04 7.62 10.71
CA PHE A 102 -2.86 6.20 11.02
C PHE A 102 -1.53 6.00 11.74
N THR A 103 -1.54 5.32 12.87
CA THR A 103 -0.32 4.99 13.63
C THR A 103 0.11 3.57 13.33
N LEU A 104 1.36 3.40 12.91
CA LEU A 104 1.95 2.08 12.66
C LEU A 104 2.57 1.50 13.93
N SER A 105 2.54 0.18 14.02
CA SER A 105 3.10 -0.58 15.14
C SER A 105 4.61 -0.41 15.30
N LYS A 106 5.32 -0.19 14.19
CA LYS A 106 6.78 -0.01 14.15
C LYS A 106 7.13 1.06 13.14
N TYR A 107 8.24 1.74 13.41
CA TYR A 107 8.89 2.59 12.43
C TYR A 107 9.40 1.75 11.25
N SER A 108 9.25 2.26 10.03
CA SER A 108 9.79 1.67 8.81
C SER A 108 10.40 2.76 7.94
N GLU A 109 11.70 2.65 7.70
CA GLU A 109 12.50 3.60 6.94
C GLU A 109 12.06 3.66 5.48
N HIS A 110 11.73 2.51 4.90
CA HIS A 110 11.30 2.37 3.51
C HIS A 110 9.97 3.09 3.25
N ILE A 111 8.97 2.89 4.11
CA ILE A 111 7.68 3.57 4.00
C ILE A 111 7.85 5.08 4.19
N ALA A 112 8.63 5.50 5.19
CA ALA A 112 8.92 6.90 5.42
C ALA A 112 9.57 7.54 4.18
N ALA A 113 10.63 6.95 3.63
CA ALA A 113 11.32 7.47 2.47
C ALA A 113 10.43 7.51 1.22
N SER A 114 9.64 6.47 0.98
CA SER A 114 8.76 6.39 -0.20
C SER A 114 7.66 7.45 -0.16
N LEU A 115 7.00 7.62 0.99
CA LEU A 115 5.96 8.64 1.15
C LEU A 115 6.55 10.05 1.10
N THR A 116 7.71 10.31 1.74
CA THR A 116 8.39 11.60 1.65
C THR A 116 8.77 11.97 0.21
N LYS A 117 9.25 11.02 -0.60
CA LYS A 117 9.56 11.25 -2.03
C LYS A 117 8.31 11.59 -2.86
N ASN A 118 7.13 11.15 -2.43
CA ASN A 118 5.88 11.25 -3.20
C ASN A 118 4.81 12.14 -2.55
N MET A 119 5.14 12.95 -1.54
CA MET A 119 4.14 13.76 -0.78
C MET A 119 3.30 14.69 -1.66
N ASN A 120 3.87 15.20 -2.76
CA ASN A 120 3.19 16.14 -3.66
C ASN A 120 2.43 15.45 -4.81
N LYS A 121 2.43 14.11 -4.87
CA LYS A 121 1.64 13.36 -5.84
C LYS A 121 0.25 13.06 -5.26
N ARG A 122 -0.76 13.15 -6.12
CA ARG A 122 -2.14 12.78 -5.78
C ARG A 122 -2.31 11.28 -5.87
N PHE A 123 -3.00 10.72 -4.89
CA PHE A 123 -3.35 9.30 -4.82
C PHE A 123 -4.77 9.16 -4.31
N ASP A 124 -5.40 8.01 -4.57
CA ASP A 124 -6.62 7.60 -3.90
C ASP A 124 -6.30 6.51 -2.88
N VAL A 125 -7.00 6.49 -1.76
CA VAL A 125 -6.73 5.55 -0.66
C VAL A 125 -7.99 4.79 -0.27
N TYR A 126 -7.89 3.48 -0.19
CA TYR A 126 -8.91 2.62 0.43
C TYR A 126 -8.46 2.27 1.84
N TYR A 127 -9.40 2.25 2.79
CA TYR A 127 -9.13 1.77 4.15
C TYR A 127 -9.66 0.35 4.30
N VAL A 128 -8.95 -0.49 5.04
CA VAL A 128 -9.36 -1.88 5.32
C VAL A 128 -9.35 -2.12 6.83
N ASP A 129 -10.47 -2.60 7.37
CA ASP A 129 -10.57 -2.97 8.79
C ASP A 129 -10.21 -4.43 9.09
N GLU A 130 -10.21 -4.76 10.39
CA GLU A 130 -9.99 -6.12 10.89
C GLU A 130 -11.08 -7.12 10.51
N ASN A 131 -12.24 -6.65 10.05
CA ASN A 131 -13.34 -7.47 9.56
C ASN A 131 -13.25 -7.70 8.03
N ASN A 132 -12.12 -7.35 7.40
CA ASN A 132 -11.89 -7.39 5.95
C ASN A 132 -12.91 -6.55 5.16
N VAL A 133 -13.39 -5.46 5.74
CA VAL A 133 -14.25 -4.48 5.07
C VAL A 133 -13.38 -3.37 4.47
N MET A 134 -13.56 -3.12 3.18
CA MET A 134 -12.89 -2.06 2.45
C MET A 134 -13.79 -0.83 2.31
N TYR A 135 -13.25 0.35 2.60
CA TYR A 135 -13.94 1.63 2.59
C TYR A 135 -13.44 2.54 1.48
N GLY A 136 -14.36 3.35 0.94
CA GLY A 136 -14.07 4.33 -0.10
C GLY A 136 -15.25 5.26 -0.34
N ILE A 137 -15.28 5.85 -1.54
CA ILE A 137 -16.40 6.67 -2.02
C ILE A 137 -17.13 5.97 -3.16
N GLN A 138 -18.45 6.06 -3.16
CA GLN A 138 -19.27 5.60 -4.28
C GLN A 138 -19.34 6.68 -5.36
N LYS A 139 -18.92 6.32 -6.57
CA LYS A 139 -19.17 7.09 -7.80
C LYS A 139 -19.67 6.14 -8.87
N ASP A 140 -20.73 6.51 -9.59
CA ASP A 140 -21.30 5.74 -10.70
C ASP A 140 -21.60 4.25 -10.39
N GLY A 141 -21.93 3.95 -9.13
CA GLY A 141 -22.24 2.59 -8.67
C GLY A 141 -21.02 1.69 -8.44
N GLN A 142 -19.80 2.24 -8.45
CA GLN A 142 -18.55 1.57 -8.12
C GLN A 142 -17.90 2.21 -6.89
N LEU A 143 -17.06 1.43 -6.20
CA LEU A 143 -16.27 1.91 -5.07
C LEU A 143 -14.91 2.44 -5.55
N TYR A 144 -14.69 3.73 -5.37
CA TYR A 144 -13.42 4.42 -5.59
C TYR A 144 -12.72 4.68 -4.25
N GLY A 145 -11.41 4.88 -4.28
CA GLY A 145 -10.66 5.28 -3.09
C GLY A 145 -11.01 6.71 -2.69
N PHE A 146 -10.75 7.07 -1.44
CA PHE A 146 -10.82 8.45 -0.99
C PHE A 146 -9.73 9.28 -1.69
N PRO A 147 -10.06 10.34 -2.44
CA PRO A 147 -9.07 11.15 -3.13
C PRO A 147 -8.26 11.96 -2.12
N MET A 148 -6.94 11.78 -2.17
CA MET A 148 -6.00 12.46 -1.28
C MET A 148 -5.27 13.57 -2.01
N LEU A 149 -5.25 14.74 -1.37
CA LEU A 149 -4.43 15.87 -1.81
C LEU A 149 -2.95 15.60 -1.56
N THR A 150 -2.63 15.03 -0.40
CA THR A 150 -1.28 14.64 0.00
C THR A 150 -1.32 13.50 1.00
N ILE A 151 -0.29 12.67 0.96
CA ILE A 151 -0.03 11.63 1.95
C ILE A 151 1.40 11.86 2.44
N TYR A 152 1.57 12.05 3.75
CA TYR A 152 2.87 12.27 4.34
C TYR A 152 3.03 11.48 5.64
N THR A 153 4.27 11.31 6.06
CA THR A 153 4.61 10.64 7.30
C THR A 153 5.13 11.64 8.32
N ASN A 154 4.89 11.33 9.58
CA ASN A 154 5.62 11.90 10.70
C ASN A 154 6.17 10.74 11.51
N ALA A 155 7.43 10.82 11.93
CA ALA A 155 8.08 9.70 12.57
C ALA A 155 8.90 10.17 13.76
N THR A 156 8.85 9.37 14.83
CA THR A 156 9.79 9.43 15.94
C THR A 156 10.67 8.19 15.81
N PRO A 157 11.78 8.26 15.04
CA PRO A 157 12.55 7.07 14.65
C PRO A 157 13.29 6.41 15.81
N HIS A 158 13.58 7.18 16.87
CA HIS A 158 14.26 6.68 18.06
C HIS A 158 13.28 6.62 19.23
N PRO A 159 13.26 5.52 20.00
CA PRO A 159 12.48 5.47 21.22
C PRO A 159 13.02 6.51 22.22
N THR A 160 12.11 7.11 22.97
CA THR A 160 12.47 7.95 24.12
C THR A 160 12.35 7.11 25.40
N SER A 161 12.79 7.66 26.54
CA SER A 161 12.62 7.01 27.85
C SER A 161 11.17 6.66 28.19
N SER A 162 10.19 7.27 27.49
CA SER A 162 8.75 7.13 27.79
C SER A 162 7.92 6.61 26.62
N ALA A 163 8.49 6.42 25.42
CA ALA A 163 7.75 6.01 24.24
C ALA A 163 8.61 5.19 23.26
N GLN A 164 8.01 4.19 22.62
CA GLN A 164 8.65 3.42 21.55
C GLN A 164 8.83 4.28 20.29
N ALA A 165 9.68 3.82 19.36
CA ALA A 165 9.75 4.43 18.03
C ALA A 165 8.42 4.23 17.30
N THR A 166 7.84 5.32 16.81
CA THR A 166 6.52 5.30 16.16
C THR A 166 6.56 6.02 14.83
N MET A 167 5.65 5.64 13.94
CA MET A 167 5.41 6.33 12.69
C MET A 167 3.91 6.53 12.51
N THR A 168 3.55 7.73 12.09
CA THR A 168 2.19 8.08 11.69
C THR A 168 2.14 8.41 10.21
N ILE A 169 1.11 7.94 9.51
CA ILE A 169 0.80 8.31 8.14
C ILE A 169 -0.43 9.22 8.19
N SER A 170 -0.32 10.40 7.62
CA SER A 170 -1.40 11.37 7.52
C SER A 170 -1.89 11.45 6.08
N CYS A 171 -3.16 11.14 5.89
CA CYS A 171 -3.87 11.23 4.62
C CYS A 171 -4.77 12.47 4.63
N CYS A 172 -4.43 13.48 3.83
CA CYS A 172 -5.21 14.71 3.70
C CYS A 172 -6.21 14.57 2.55
N LEU A 173 -7.50 14.57 2.86
CA LEU A 173 -8.53 14.42 1.85
C LEU A 173 -8.62 15.67 0.97
N GLU A 174 -8.84 15.46 -0.33
CA GLU A 174 -9.10 16.56 -1.27
C GLU A 174 -10.44 17.25 -0.98
N ASN A 175 -11.47 16.45 -0.68
CA ASN A 175 -12.81 16.96 -0.36
C ASN A 175 -13.42 16.20 0.81
N ALA A 176 -13.40 16.83 1.99
CA ALA A 176 -13.97 16.26 3.21
C ALA A 176 -15.49 16.06 3.12
N ARG A 177 -16.20 16.90 2.36
CA ARG A 177 -17.66 16.82 2.18
C ARG A 177 -18.04 15.58 1.38
N GLU A 178 -17.40 15.41 0.23
CA GLU A 178 -17.65 14.27 -0.67
C GLU A 178 -17.35 12.94 0.04
N ALA A 179 -16.27 12.90 0.84
CA ALA A 179 -15.94 11.71 1.62
C ALA A 179 -16.98 11.35 2.69
N ILE A 180 -17.81 12.30 3.13
CA ILE A 180 -18.92 12.05 4.06
C ILE A 180 -20.18 11.68 3.30
N GLU A 181 -20.53 12.44 2.25
CA GLU A 181 -21.77 12.26 1.49
C GLU A 181 -21.77 10.99 0.63
N CYS A 182 -20.61 10.62 0.08
CA CYS A 182 -20.46 9.49 -0.83
C CYS A 182 -19.78 8.27 -0.17
N PHE A 183 -19.65 8.23 1.15
CA PHE A 183 -19.04 7.10 1.86
C PHE A 183 -19.73 5.77 1.52
N ASP A 184 -18.96 4.76 1.11
CA ASP A 184 -19.45 3.42 0.82
C ASP A 184 -18.40 2.37 1.18
N TYR A 185 -18.81 1.10 1.19
CA TYR A 185 -17.95 0.00 1.63
C TYR A 185 -18.26 -1.31 0.94
N HIS A 186 -17.30 -2.23 0.97
CA HIS A 186 -17.39 -3.55 0.41
C HIS A 186 -16.75 -4.59 1.34
N GLU A 187 -17.51 -5.62 1.69
CA GLU A 187 -16.99 -6.79 2.41
C GLU A 187 -16.12 -7.63 1.47
N LEU A 188 -14.88 -7.90 1.87
CA LEU A 188 -13.97 -8.74 1.11
C LEU A 188 -14.05 -10.17 1.64
N LYS A 189 -14.00 -11.14 0.72
CA LYS A 189 -14.03 -12.56 1.07
C LYS A 189 -12.62 -13.06 1.40
N GLY A 190 -12.45 -13.54 2.63
CA GLY A 190 -11.22 -14.14 3.13
C GLY A 190 -10.28 -13.14 3.80
N GLU A 191 -9.28 -13.68 4.50
CA GLU A 191 -8.25 -12.90 5.20
C GLU A 191 -7.29 -12.26 4.18
N ILE A 192 -7.51 -10.99 3.87
CA ILE A 192 -6.69 -10.25 2.90
C ILE A 192 -5.56 -9.45 3.54
N LEU A 193 -5.65 -9.18 4.86
CA LEU A 193 -4.66 -8.35 5.57
C LEU A 193 -3.24 -8.91 5.46
N ASP A 194 -3.07 -10.23 5.53
CA ASP A 194 -1.77 -10.89 5.40
C ASP A 194 -1.13 -10.72 4.02
N GLU A 195 -1.90 -10.43 2.97
CA GLU A 195 -1.37 -10.21 1.62
C GLU A 195 -1.16 -8.72 1.30
N LEU A 196 -1.56 -7.82 2.21
CA LEU A 196 -1.37 -6.38 2.08
C LEU A 196 0.04 -5.94 2.52
N GLU A 197 1.05 -6.69 2.11
CA GLU A 197 2.45 -6.34 2.33
C GLU A 197 3.02 -5.64 1.09
N GLY A 198 3.58 -4.44 1.29
CA GLY A 198 4.19 -3.67 0.21
C GLY A 198 5.51 -4.27 -0.29
N LEU A 199 6.00 -3.74 -1.42
CA LEU A 199 7.32 -4.09 -1.96
C LEU A 199 8.41 -3.24 -1.32
N VAL A 200 9.57 -3.85 -1.04
CA VAL A 200 10.77 -3.19 -0.54
C VAL A 200 11.76 -2.97 -1.69
N PRO A 201 12.25 -1.75 -1.91
CA PRO A 201 13.28 -1.48 -2.91
C PRO A 201 14.61 -2.18 -2.59
N VAL A 202 15.16 -2.88 -3.58
CA VAL A 202 16.45 -3.56 -3.51
C VAL A 202 17.38 -3.14 -4.65
N ASP A 203 18.67 -3.14 -4.36
CA ASP A 203 19.75 -2.93 -5.31
C ASP A 203 20.51 -4.24 -5.56
N LEU A 204 21.01 -4.40 -6.78
CA LEU A 204 21.92 -5.49 -7.15
C LEU A 204 23.35 -4.99 -6.98
N VAL A 205 24.04 -5.45 -5.95
CA VAL A 205 25.36 -4.97 -5.56
C VAL A 205 26.42 -6.00 -5.91
N GLU A 206 27.40 -5.62 -6.73
CA GLU A 206 28.56 -6.46 -7.01
C GLU A 206 29.48 -6.51 -5.78
N THR A 207 29.97 -7.70 -5.46
CA THR A 207 30.93 -7.91 -4.38
C THR A 207 32.36 -7.60 -4.84
N ALA A 208 33.34 -7.71 -3.95
CA ALA A 208 34.76 -7.59 -4.33
C ALA A 208 35.23 -8.64 -5.35
N THR A 209 34.48 -9.73 -5.53
CA THR A 209 34.75 -10.74 -6.57
C THR A 209 33.90 -10.44 -7.79
N THR A 210 34.56 -10.17 -8.92
CA THR A 210 33.88 -9.84 -10.18
C THR A 210 32.87 -10.92 -10.58
N GLY A 211 31.69 -10.48 -11.01
CA GLY A 211 30.59 -11.36 -11.41
C GLY A 211 29.83 -12.01 -10.25
N LYS A 212 30.18 -11.70 -9.00
CA LYS A 212 29.46 -12.15 -7.79
C LYS A 212 28.66 -11.00 -7.21
N TYR A 213 27.37 -11.22 -7.01
CA TYR A 213 26.40 -10.20 -6.61
C TYR A 213 25.62 -10.61 -5.36
N LYS A 214 25.11 -9.58 -4.67
CA LYS A 214 24.10 -9.67 -3.62
C LYS A 214 22.90 -8.79 -3.96
N VAL A 215 21.73 -9.22 -3.51
CA VAL A 215 20.52 -8.40 -3.55
C VAL A 215 20.32 -7.80 -2.17
N VAL A 216 20.37 -6.48 -2.08
CA VAL A 216 20.44 -5.76 -0.81
C VAL A 216 19.36 -4.69 -0.76
N GLU A 217 18.67 -4.57 0.36
CA GLU A 217 17.71 -3.47 0.56
C GLU A 217 18.39 -2.11 0.45
N THR A 218 17.79 -1.19 -0.31
CA THR A 218 18.37 0.15 -0.58
C THR A 218 18.57 0.97 0.69
N ILE A 219 17.75 0.72 1.72
CA ILE A 219 17.88 1.33 3.05
C ILE A 219 18.16 0.21 4.05
N GLY A 220 19.09 0.44 4.97
CA GLY A 220 19.48 -0.52 6.01
C GLY A 220 20.46 -1.61 5.53
N GLY A 221 20.56 -1.87 4.22
CA GLY A 221 21.59 -2.76 3.68
C GLY A 221 21.37 -4.24 4.00
N TYR A 222 20.12 -4.65 4.28
CA TYR A 222 19.81 -6.02 4.62
C TYR A 222 19.93 -6.94 3.39
N ASP A 223 20.58 -8.09 3.57
CA ASP A 223 20.87 -9.05 2.50
C ASP A 223 19.65 -9.95 2.23
N ARG A 224 19.05 -9.79 1.05
CA ARG A 224 17.90 -10.57 0.55
C ARG A 224 18.32 -11.66 -0.44
N THR A 225 19.62 -11.88 -0.66
CA THR A 225 20.12 -12.79 -1.71
C THR A 225 19.62 -14.22 -1.52
N ALA A 226 19.36 -14.65 -0.28
CA ALA A 226 18.85 -15.98 0.03
C ALA A 226 17.52 -16.33 -0.65
N GLU A 227 16.67 -15.34 -0.96
CA GLU A 227 15.38 -15.56 -1.64
C GLU A 227 15.54 -16.13 -3.05
N PHE A 228 16.66 -15.82 -3.70
CA PHE A 228 16.98 -16.31 -5.03
C PHE A 228 17.51 -17.75 -5.02
N GLY A 229 17.91 -18.27 -3.85
CA GLY A 229 18.44 -19.63 -3.72
C GLY A 229 17.40 -20.73 -3.85
N ALA A 230 16.11 -20.41 -3.64
CA ALA A 230 15.00 -21.34 -3.83
C ALA A 230 14.59 -21.47 -5.31
N VAL A 231 15.04 -20.56 -6.18
CA VAL A 231 14.71 -20.56 -7.60
C VAL A 231 15.61 -21.54 -8.34
N THR A 232 15.04 -22.33 -9.25
CA THR A 232 15.83 -23.26 -10.06
C THR A 232 16.84 -22.49 -10.92
N ALA A 233 18.04 -23.06 -11.12
CA ALA A 233 19.10 -22.41 -11.89
C ALA A 233 18.67 -22.02 -13.32
N GLN A 234 17.77 -22.78 -13.94
CA GLN A 234 17.23 -22.48 -15.27
C GLN A 234 16.27 -21.28 -15.28
N SER A 235 15.49 -21.09 -14.21
CA SER A 235 14.58 -19.94 -14.07
C SER A 235 15.29 -18.69 -13.55
N LEU A 236 16.42 -18.84 -12.87
CA LEU A 236 17.17 -17.75 -12.24
C LEU A 236 17.66 -16.71 -13.25
N ALA A 237 18.19 -17.15 -14.41
CA ALA A 237 18.62 -16.22 -15.46
C ALA A 237 17.46 -15.38 -16.01
N GLY A 238 16.25 -15.94 -15.98
CA GLY A 238 15.02 -15.26 -16.37
C GLY A 238 14.65 -14.07 -15.50
N LEU A 239 15.29 -13.87 -14.35
CA LEU A 239 14.99 -12.82 -13.36
C LEU A 239 15.85 -11.56 -13.49
N PHE A 240 16.87 -11.59 -14.34
CA PHE A 240 17.79 -10.47 -14.53
C PHE A 240 17.82 -10.03 -15.99
N ASN A 241 18.13 -8.76 -16.22
CA ASN A 241 18.40 -8.20 -17.55
C ASN A 241 19.91 -8.14 -17.79
N GLY A 242 20.33 -8.24 -19.06
CA GLY A 242 21.73 -8.03 -19.46
C GLY A 242 22.67 -9.16 -19.04
N ILE A 243 22.17 -10.39 -18.93
CA ILE A 243 22.96 -11.57 -18.54
C ILE A 243 22.68 -12.74 -19.48
N THR A 244 23.66 -13.63 -19.59
CA THR A 244 23.56 -14.89 -20.35
C THR A 244 23.34 -16.11 -19.46
N ALA A 245 23.79 -16.03 -18.20
CA ALA A 245 23.65 -17.08 -17.21
C ALA A 245 23.58 -16.51 -15.79
N ALA A 246 22.89 -17.21 -14.90
CA ALA A 246 22.85 -16.93 -13.48
C ALA A 246 22.96 -18.25 -12.68
N SER A 247 23.68 -18.22 -11.56
CA SER A 247 23.68 -19.29 -10.57
C SER A 247 23.66 -18.73 -9.16
N TYR A 248 23.21 -19.54 -8.21
CA TYR A 248 23.24 -19.21 -6.78
C TYR A 248 24.04 -20.27 -6.04
N GLU A 249 25.05 -19.86 -5.29
CA GLU A 249 25.87 -20.76 -4.48
C GLU A 249 26.46 -20.01 -3.29
N ASN A 250 26.52 -20.66 -2.11
CA ASN A 250 27.15 -20.12 -0.90
C ASN A 250 26.67 -18.70 -0.52
N GLY A 251 25.37 -18.41 -0.72
CA GLY A 251 24.80 -17.10 -0.39
C GLY A 251 25.10 -16.00 -1.40
N LEU A 252 25.64 -16.31 -2.58
CA LEU A 252 26.00 -15.35 -3.61
C LEU A 252 25.35 -15.70 -4.95
N LEU A 253 24.93 -14.66 -5.67
CA LEU A 253 24.55 -14.77 -7.08
C LEU A 253 25.80 -14.67 -7.95
N THR A 254 25.95 -15.57 -8.91
CA THR A 254 26.94 -15.45 -9.97
C THR A 254 26.23 -15.09 -11.25
N LEU A 255 26.51 -13.92 -11.81
CA LEU A 255 25.86 -13.44 -13.03
C LEU A 255 26.90 -13.28 -14.13
N THR A 256 26.66 -13.91 -15.28
CA THR A 256 27.48 -13.73 -16.47
C THR A 256 26.87 -12.63 -17.33
N ALA A 257 27.38 -11.40 -17.18
CA ALA A 257 26.88 -10.24 -17.91
C ALA A 257 27.10 -10.36 -19.43
N GLU A 258 26.18 -9.79 -20.20
CA GLU A 258 26.39 -9.53 -21.62
C GLU A 258 27.47 -8.46 -21.81
N GLN A 259 28.20 -8.53 -22.93
CA GLN A 259 29.33 -7.62 -23.16
C GLN A 259 28.88 -6.16 -23.18
N GLY A 260 29.38 -5.36 -22.25
CA GLY A 260 29.08 -3.92 -22.14
C GLY A 260 27.73 -3.59 -21.50
N VAL A 261 27.02 -4.56 -20.91
CA VAL A 261 25.72 -4.33 -20.25
C VAL A 261 25.85 -4.55 -18.74
N THR A 262 25.31 -3.63 -17.94
CA THR A 262 25.24 -3.79 -16.48
C THR A 262 24.03 -4.65 -16.11
N PRO A 263 24.21 -5.76 -15.39
CA PRO A 263 23.09 -6.58 -14.91
C PRO A 263 22.13 -5.77 -14.04
N SER A 264 20.84 -6.06 -14.16
CA SER A 264 19.80 -5.49 -13.29
C SER A 264 18.70 -6.50 -13.00
N ILE A 265 17.97 -6.31 -11.92
CA ILE A 265 16.85 -7.18 -11.56
C ILE A 265 15.62 -6.79 -12.41
N LYS A 266 14.85 -7.77 -12.88
CA LYS A 266 13.59 -7.52 -13.60
C LYS A 266 12.49 -7.00 -12.68
N ALA A 267 11.39 -6.58 -13.30
CA ALA A 267 10.23 -6.05 -12.60
C ALA A 267 9.63 -7.07 -11.62
N ALA A 268 8.99 -6.56 -10.57
CA ALA A 268 8.37 -7.36 -9.51
C ALA A 268 7.37 -8.41 -10.03
N SER A 269 6.70 -8.13 -11.15
CA SER A 269 5.78 -9.06 -11.81
C SER A 269 6.48 -10.34 -12.31
N VAL A 270 7.72 -10.21 -12.79
CA VAL A 270 8.54 -11.36 -13.25
C VAL A 270 9.08 -12.14 -12.05
N LEU A 271 9.51 -11.44 -11.00
CA LEU A 271 9.95 -12.05 -9.75
C LEU A 271 8.81 -12.85 -9.09
N PHE A 272 7.61 -12.29 -9.06
CA PHE A 272 6.42 -12.92 -8.50
C PHE A 272 6.07 -14.23 -9.21
N ALA A 273 6.17 -14.27 -10.54
CA ALA A 273 5.96 -15.50 -11.32
C ALA A 273 6.97 -16.61 -10.97
N ALA A 274 8.14 -16.25 -10.46
CA ALA A 274 9.16 -17.19 -9.98
C ALA A 274 9.10 -17.47 -8.47
N GLY A 275 8.07 -16.95 -7.77
CA GLY A 275 7.86 -17.16 -6.34
C GLY A 275 8.62 -16.20 -5.42
N ILE A 276 9.33 -15.21 -5.98
CA ILE A 276 9.99 -14.15 -5.19
C ILE A 276 8.99 -13.03 -4.96
N THR A 277 8.82 -12.63 -3.69
CA THR A 277 7.79 -11.69 -3.26
C THR A 277 8.38 -10.60 -2.35
N HIS A 278 7.62 -9.55 -2.07
CA HIS A 278 7.98 -8.42 -1.20
C HIS A 278 9.21 -7.57 -1.58
N ILE A 279 9.80 -7.77 -2.76
CA ILE A 279 10.92 -6.95 -3.25
C ILE A 279 10.63 -6.31 -4.61
N GLU A 280 11.23 -5.14 -4.86
CA GLU A 280 11.24 -4.50 -6.18
C GLU A 280 12.62 -3.94 -6.51
N TYR A 281 13.01 -4.00 -7.79
CA TYR A 281 14.26 -3.38 -8.21
C TYR A 281 14.18 -1.86 -8.12
N ASN A 282 15.14 -1.26 -7.42
CA ASN A 282 15.27 0.18 -7.37
C ASN A 282 15.73 0.71 -8.74
N THR A 283 14.80 1.28 -9.51
CA THR A 283 15.09 1.90 -10.81
C THR A 283 15.72 3.28 -10.66
N THR A 284 15.66 3.88 -9.47
CA THR A 284 16.39 5.11 -9.16
C THR A 284 17.80 4.76 -8.75
N VAL A 285 18.70 4.69 -9.73
CA VAL A 285 20.14 4.79 -9.49
C VAL A 285 20.35 5.98 -8.55
N PRO A 286 20.89 5.82 -7.33
CA PRO A 286 21.34 6.96 -6.58
C PRO A 286 22.42 7.59 -7.45
N LYS A 287 22.15 8.78 -8.01
CA LYS A 287 23.23 9.61 -8.52
C LYS A 287 24.14 9.86 -7.33
N ALA A 288 25.25 9.14 -7.28
CA ALA A 288 26.39 9.59 -6.52
C ALA A 288 26.77 10.95 -7.11
N SER A 289 26.46 12.01 -6.37
CA SER A 289 27.07 13.32 -6.51
C SER A 289 27.86 13.58 -5.24
#